data_AF-A0AAW3A5Z3-F1
#
_entry.id   AF-A0AAW3A5Z3-F1
#
_cell.length_a   1.000
_cell.length_b   1.000
_cell.length_c   1.000
_cell.angle_alpha   90.00
_cell.angle_beta   90.00
_cell.angle_gamma   90.00
#
_symmetry.space_group_name_H-M   'P 1'
#
loop_
_entity.id
_entity.type
_entity.pdbx_description
1 polymer ?
#
loop_
_entity_poly.entity_id
_entity_poly.type
_entity_poly.pdbx_seq_one_letter_code
_entity_poly.pdbx_strand_id
1 'polypeptide(L)'
;MLDLCAARTSQKALDHQTCLTHERYLTCTVGVTNTMFSSPILHGDAVRLDGRLVHCGSSSMGIYIRFYRQSPSTRTETPAGESFFTMVAITPDLKAAKVVPAMELTDPFDIELHDRYTKILQIQAENAKNTAERLKRILTTEEAQCSINEQKPIHVRINSTKVEANRIFFTSCMNNNNTVFGGELMAWMEQHAVHCGRMFTGNRHVFTIGMHSVAFPEPVFATDWVTLEATVIYVRNTTMEVDVVLKAERKDTSTVITNRASFLLINNDDIGRKCSIPIGLVLNGATQEELQHFMEARVRNRCSVAHRDAFYGANSRTGTTNLQVDKKGEGKRVGKREE
;
A
#
# COMPACT_ATOMS: atom_id res chain seq x y z
N MET A 1 -8.88 0.03 -8.30
CA MET A 1 -8.48 1.00 -9.34
C MET A 1 -6.96 1.04 -9.56
N LEU A 2 -6.14 1.25 -8.51
CA LEU A 2 -4.67 1.27 -8.64
C LEU A 2 -4.11 0.03 -9.36
N ASP A 3 -4.58 -1.15 -8.97
CA ASP A 3 -4.13 -2.41 -9.58
C ASP A 3 -4.49 -2.53 -11.08
N LEU A 4 -5.63 -1.97 -11.50
CA LEU A 4 -6.00 -1.91 -12.93
C LEU A 4 -5.09 -0.96 -13.71
N CYS A 5 -4.73 0.18 -13.10
CA CYS A 5 -3.78 1.12 -13.69
C CYS A 5 -2.39 0.48 -13.82
N ALA A 6 -1.94 -0.27 -12.79
CA ALA A 6 -0.70 -1.03 -12.84
C ALA A 6 -0.71 -2.04 -13.99
N ALA A 7 -1.74 -2.90 -14.04
CA ALA A 7 -1.93 -3.91 -15.07
C ALA A 7 -1.96 -3.31 -16.49
N ARG A 8 -2.67 -2.20 -16.70
CA ARG A 8 -2.72 -1.54 -18.02
C ARG A 8 -1.37 -0.95 -18.41
N THR A 9 -0.66 -0.35 -17.47
CA THR A 9 0.67 0.25 -17.71
C THR A 9 1.69 -0.84 -18.07
N SER A 10 1.73 -1.94 -17.30
CA SER A 10 2.62 -3.07 -17.59
C SER A 10 2.25 -3.79 -18.88
N GLN A 11 0.95 -3.98 -19.15
CA GLN A 11 0.51 -4.64 -20.38
C GLN A 11 0.93 -3.83 -21.62
N LYS A 12 0.82 -2.49 -21.58
CA LYS A 12 1.27 -1.64 -22.69
C LYS A 12 2.76 -1.82 -23.02
N ALA A 13 3.60 -2.08 -22.02
CA ALA A 13 5.02 -2.36 -22.23
C ALA A 13 5.26 -3.74 -22.88
N LEU A 14 4.41 -4.72 -22.58
CA LEU A 14 4.48 -6.07 -23.17
C LEU A 14 3.81 -6.17 -24.55
N ASP A 15 2.88 -5.28 -24.88
CA ASP A 15 2.15 -5.34 -26.16
C ASP A 15 3.11 -5.35 -27.36
N HIS A 16 4.21 -4.59 -27.30
CA HIS A 16 5.26 -4.61 -28.32
C HIS A 16 5.91 -6.00 -28.45
N GLN A 17 6.19 -6.66 -27.32
CA GLN A 17 6.78 -8.00 -27.32
C GLN A 17 5.81 -9.05 -27.83
N THR A 18 4.53 -8.98 -27.44
CA THR A 18 3.49 -9.85 -27.99
C THR A 18 3.34 -9.67 -29.51
N CYS A 19 3.45 -8.44 -30.03
CA CYS A 19 3.47 -8.21 -31.48
C CYS A 19 4.70 -8.82 -32.18
N LEU A 20 5.88 -8.78 -31.54
CA LEU A 20 7.10 -9.34 -32.11
C LEU A 20 7.11 -10.87 -32.09
N THR A 21 6.80 -11.49 -30.95
CA THR A 21 6.91 -12.94 -30.76
C THR A 21 5.68 -13.71 -31.23
N HIS A 22 4.54 -13.02 -31.44
CA HIS A 22 3.23 -13.62 -31.67
C HIS A 22 2.76 -14.52 -30.51
N GLU A 23 3.42 -14.44 -29.35
CA GLU A 23 3.01 -15.12 -28.13
C GLU A 23 2.22 -14.15 -27.23
N ARG A 24 1.18 -14.69 -26.59
CA ARG A 24 0.37 -13.93 -25.66
C ARG A 24 1.03 -13.90 -24.28
N TYR A 25 1.49 -12.74 -23.86
CA TYR A 25 1.95 -12.50 -22.50
C TYR A 25 0.88 -11.76 -21.71
N LEU A 26 0.73 -12.15 -20.45
CA LEU A 26 -0.18 -11.54 -19.49
C LEU A 26 0.64 -10.89 -18.39
N THR A 27 0.00 -10.08 -17.56
CA THR A 27 0.63 -9.48 -16.38
C THR A 27 -0.13 -9.87 -15.12
N CYS A 28 0.62 -10.05 -14.03
CA CYS A 28 0.06 -10.23 -12.70
C CYS A 28 0.77 -9.33 -11.69
N THR A 29 0.03 -8.95 -10.66
CA THR A 29 0.55 -8.17 -9.54
C THR A 29 1.17 -9.14 -8.54
N VAL A 30 2.47 -8.96 -8.25
CA VAL A 30 3.19 -9.78 -7.27
C VAL A 30 3.55 -9.01 -6.01
N GLY A 31 3.51 -7.68 -6.06
CA GLY A 31 3.68 -6.87 -4.88
C GLY A 31 3.11 -5.46 -5.01
N VAL A 32 2.68 -4.92 -3.88
CA VAL A 32 2.28 -3.52 -3.74
C VAL A 32 3.00 -2.95 -2.53
N THR A 33 3.61 -1.78 -2.67
CA THR A 33 4.45 -1.23 -1.60
C THR A 33 4.35 0.29 -1.52
N ASN A 34 4.50 0.79 -0.30
CA ASN A 34 4.55 2.21 0.01
C ASN A 34 3.31 2.97 -0.47
N THR A 35 2.12 2.36 -0.30
CA THR A 35 0.86 3.01 -0.60
C THR A 35 0.56 4.03 0.49
N MET A 36 0.60 5.31 0.12
CA MET A 36 0.42 6.43 1.02
C MET A 36 -0.74 7.30 0.56
N PHE A 37 -1.62 7.66 1.51
CA PHE A 37 -2.73 8.57 1.26
C PHE A 37 -2.38 9.95 1.83
N SER A 38 -2.32 10.97 0.97
CA SER A 38 -2.03 12.35 1.34
C SER A 38 -3.28 13.18 1.59
N SER A 39 -4.40 12.82 0.95
CA SER A 39 -5.69 13.46 1.18
C SER A 39 -6.83 12.45 1.01
N PRO A 40 -7.92 12.55 1.81
CA PRO A 40 -9.06 11.67 1.67
C PRO A 40 -9.77 11.90 0.32
N ILE A 41 -10.12 10.81 -0.36
CA ILE A 41 -10.99 10.82 -1.54
C ILE A 41 -12.42 10.75 -1.03
N LEU A 42 -13.24 11.75 -1.36
CA LEU A 42 -14.62 11.85 -0.88
C LEU A 42 -15.61 11.27 -1.89
N HIS A 43 -16.79 10.92 -1.40
CA HIS A 43 -17.89 10.53 -2.28
C HIS A 43 -18.19 11.66 -3.28
N GLY A 44 -18.26 11.29 -4.56
CA GLY A 44 -18.47 12.22 -5.66
C GLY A 44 -17.20 12.84 -6.24
N ASP A 45 -16.03 12.66 -5.62
CA ASP A 45 -14.77 13.06 -6.23
C ASP A 45 -14.49 12.22 -7.48
N ALA A 46 -14.05 12.87 -8.56
CA ALA A 46 -13.45 12.18 -9.69
C ALA A 46 -12.01 11.77 -9.32
N VAL A 47 -11.62 10.53 -9.66
CA VAL A 47 -10.29 10.00 -9.37
C VAL A 47 -9.52 9.80 -10.67
N ARG A 48 -8.32 10.39 -10.75
CA ARG A 48 -7.39 10.21 -11.85
C ARG A 48 -6.14 9.47 -11.37
N LEU A 49 -5.69 8.49 -12.14
CA LEU A 49 -4.51 7.68 -11.86
C LEU A 49 -3.49 7.84 -12.98
N ASP A 50 -2.25 8.15 -12.62
CA ASP A 50 -1.12 8.20 -13.55
C ASP A 50 -0.16 7.06 -13.23
N GLY A 51 -0.11 6.06 -14.11
CA GLY A 51 0.84 4.96 -14.04
C GLY A 51 2.09 5.24 -14.88
N ARG A 52 3.27 4.98 -14.31
CA ARG A 52 4.58 5.09 -14.97
C ARG A 52 5.37 3.81 -14.78
N LEU A 53 5.94 3.28 -15.85
CA LEU A 53 6.92 2.20 -15.78
C LEU A 53 8.26 2.81 -15.33
N VAL A 54 8.76 2.40 -14.18
CA VAL A 54 9.96 2.96 -13.55
C VAL A 54 11.06 1.92 -13.37
N HIS A 55 10.80 0.64 -13.66
CA HIS A 55 11.80 -0.41 -13.60
C HIS A 55 11.43 -1.56 -14.54
N CYS A 56 12.43 -2.13 -15.23
CA CYS A 56 12.32 -3.36 -16.01
C CYS A 56 13.38 -4.36 -15.55
N GLY A 57 12.94 -5.48 -15.00
CA GLY A 57 13.77 -6.67 -14.79
C GLY A 57 13.71 -7.61 -15.99
N SER A 58 14.08 -8.88 -15.79
CA SER A 58 13.95 -9.88 -16.86
C SER A 58 12.50 -10.30 -17.11
N SER A 59 11.74 -10.50 -16.03
CA SER A 59 10.31 -10.83 -16.05
C SER A 59 9.45 -9.88 -15.22
N SER A 60 10.06 -8.97 -14.46
CA SER A 60 9.36 -8.04 -13.56
C SER A 60 9.34 -6.61 -14.12
N MET A 61 8.34 -5.85 -13.71
CA MET A 61 8.17 -4.44 -14.03
C MET A 61 7.78 -3.68 -12.76
N GLY A 62 8.47 -2.59 -12.46
CA GLY A 62 8.10 -1.66 -11.39
C GLY A 62 7.23 -0.56 -11.95
N ILE A 63 6.04 -0.39 -11.40
CA ILE A 63 5.08 0.65 -11.80
C ILE A 63 4.91 1.63 -10.63
N TYR A 64 5.20 2.90 -10.88
CA TYR A 64 4.81 3.98 -9.98
C TYR A 64 3.42 4.48 -10.36
N ILE A 65 2.55 4.64 -9.38
CA ILE A 65 1.22 5.22 -9.58
C ILE A 65 1.06 6.42 -8.68
N ARG A 66 0.76 7.57 -9.27
CA ARG A 66 0.29 8.76 -8.56
C ARG A 66 -1.19 8.95 -8.80
N PHE A 67 -1.94 9.26 -7.77
CA PHE A 67 -3.38 9.43 -7.88
C PHE A 67 -3.86 10.75 -7.31
N TYR A 68 -4.88 11.28 -7.97
CA TYR A 68 -5.43 12.60 -7.73
C TYR A 68 -6.93 12.48 -7.52
N ARG A 69 -7.46 13.37 -6.69
CA ARG A 69 -8.89 13.57 -6.55
C ARG A 69 -9.26 14.94 -7.10
N GLN A 70 -10.41 15.02 -7.73
CA GLN A 70 -11.00 16.27 -8.20
C GLN A 70 -12.40 16.42 -7.60
N SER A 71 -12.58 17.49 -6.81
CA SER A 71 -13.90 17.77 -6.23
C SER A 71 -14.88 18.20 -7.32
N PRO A 72 -16.12 17.69 -7.34
CA PRO A 72 -17.10 18.06 -8.36
C PRO A 72 -17.51 19.54 -8.26
N SER A 73 -17.48 20.13 -7.07
CA SER A 73 -17.90 21.51 -6.84
C SER A 73 -16.82 22.51 -7.23
N THR A 74 -15.58 22.29 -6.81
CA THR A 74 -14.48 23.23 -7.08
C THR A 74 -13.75 22.93 -8.39
N ARG A 75 -13.90 21.71 -8.92
CA ARG A 75 -13.12 21.14 -10.05
C ARG A 75 -11.60 21.22 -9.83
N THR A 76 -11.18 21.45 -8.60
CA THR A 76 -9.77 21.52 -8.24
C THR A 76 -9.23 20.12 -8.09
N GLU A 77 -8.17 19.83 -8.82
CA GLU A 77 -7.44 18.59 -8.66
C GLU A 77 -6.40 18.71 -7.55
N THR A 78 -6.35 17.69 -6.69
CA THR A 78 -5.42 17.63 -5.55
C THR A 78 -4.78 16.24 -5.49
N PRO A 79 -3.46 16.14 -5.21
CA PRO A 79 -2.80 14.84 -5.01
C PRO A 79 -3.43 14.10 -3.83
N ALA A 80 -3.93 12.90 -4.11
CA ALA A 80 -4.55 12.03 -3.10
C ALA A 80 -3.58 10.97 -2.57
N GLY A 81 -2.55 10.62 -3.33
CA GLY A 81 -1.48 9.76 -2.85
C GLY A 81 -0.62 9.16 -3.95
N GLU A 82 0.21 8.20 -3.56
CA GLU A 82 1.07 7.44 -4.47
C GLU A 82 1.28 6.00 -4.00
N SER A 83 1.73 5.13 -4.90
CA SER A 83 2.03 3.73 -4.62
C SER A 83 3.01 3.17 -5.64
N PHE A 84 3.81 2.18 -5.23
CA PHE A 84 4.58 1.34 -6.15
C PHE A 84 3.93 -0.04 -6.28
N PHE A 85 3.95 -0.58 -7.49
CA PHE A 85 3.48 -1.91 -7.84
C PHE A 85 4.63 -2.67 -8.50
N THR A 86 4.77 -3.94 -8.15
CA THR A 86 5.64 -4.89 -8.83
C THR A 86 4.75 -5.82 -9.62
N MET A 87 4.87 -5.72 -10.94
CA MET A 87 4.16 -6.56 -11.91
C MET A 87 5.12 -7.62 -12.45
N VAL A 88 4.61 -8.78 -12.83
CA VAL A 88 5.39 -9.82 -13.52
C VAL A 88 4.72 -10.17 -14.83
N ALA A 89 5.51 -10.24 -15.90
CA ALA A 89 5.12 -10.81 -17.17
C ALA A 89 5.00 -12.33 -17.01
N ILE A 90 3.86 -12.89 -17.40
CA ILE A 90 3.59 -14.32 -17.29
C ILE A 90 3.06 -14.89 -18.61
N THR A 91 3.32 -16.16 -18.80
CA THR A 91 2.69 -16.99 -19.84
C THR A 91 1.28 -17.44 -19.41
N PRO A 92 0.45 -17.95 -20.33
CA PRO A 92 -0.89 -18.44 -20.00
C PRO A 92 -0.93 -19.58 -18.97
N ASP A 93 0.16 -20.33 -18.79
CA ASP A 93 0.33 -21.36 -17.75
C ASP A 93 0.83 -20.79 -16.41
N LEU A 94 0.73 -19.46 -16.21
CA LEU A 94 1.07 -18.74 -14.98
C LEU A 94 2.56 -18.78 -14.61
N LYS A 95 3.45 -19.02 -15.56
CA LYS A 95 4.90 -18.98 -15.35
C LYS A 95 5.50 -17.63 -15.72
N ALA A 96 6.55 -17.23 -15.01
CA ALA A 96 7.25 -15.98 -15.31
C ALA A 96 7.90 -16.03 -16.71
N ALA A 97 7.61 -15.02 -17.53
CA ALA A 97 8.14 -14.87 -18.89
C ALA A 97 9.29 -13.85 -18.89
N LYS A 98 10.49 -14.26 -19.32
CA LYS A 98 11.68 -13.39 -19.39
C LYS A 98 11.69 -12.55 -20.67
N VAL A 99 10.66 -11.75 -20.85
CA VAL A 99 10.36 -11.04 -22.09
C VAL A 99 10.20 -9.54 -21.89
N VAL A 100 10.38 -9.05 -20.66
CA VAL A 100 10.23 -7.61 -20.36
C VAL A 100 11.30 -6.84 -21.15
N PRO A 101 10.91 -5.80 -21.92
CA PRO A 101 11.86 -5.04 -22.73
C PRO A 101 12.81 -4.23 -21.85
N ALA A 102 14.02 -3.99 -22.37
CA ALA A 102 14.91 -3.01 -21.79
C ALA A 102 14.27 -1.61 -21.83
N MET A 103 14.53 -0.82 -20.80
CA MET A 103 14.03 0.54 -20.66
C MET A 103 15.21 1.49 -20.52
N GLU A 104 15.13 2.63 -21.21
CA GLU A 104 16.06 3.74 -21.04
C GLU A 104 15.37 4.85 -20.25
N LEU A 105 15.96 5.27 -19.13
CA LEU A 105 15.46 6.34 -18.29
C LEU A 105 16.14 7.65 -18.70
N THR A 106 15.40 8.51 -19.40
CA THR A 106 15.90 9.80 -19.89
C THR A 106 15.41 10.98 -19.07
N ASP A 107 14.23 10.88 -18.46
CA ASP A 107 13.63 11.94 -17.65
C ASP A 107 14.17 11.91 -16.20
N PRO A 108 14.67 13.04 -15.66
CA PRO A 108 15.22 13.09 -14.30
C PRO A 108 14.26 12.66 -13.20
N PHE A 109 12.95 12.91 -13.38
CA PHE A 109 11.95 12.51 -12.40
C PHE A 109 11.72 11.00 -12.44
N ASP A 110 11.72 10.38 -13.63
CA ASP A 110 11.64 8.92 -13.75
C ASP A 110 12.90 8.22 -13.19
N ILE A 111 14.08 8.84 -13.32
CA ILE A 111 15.33 8.36 -12.67
C ILE A 111 15.17 8.37 -11.14
N GLU A 112 14.66 9.46 -10.55
CA GLU A 112 14.41 9.51 -9.10
C GLU A 112 13.44 8.42 -8.65
N LEU A 113 12.36 8.20 -9.42
CA LEU A 113 11.38 7.15 -9.12
C LEU A 113 11.99 5.75 -9.23
N HIS A 114 12.87 5.52 -10.20
CA HIS A 114 13.62 4.27 -10.34
C HIS A 114 14.50 4.02 -9.12
N ASP A 115 15.26 5.01 -8.68
CA ASP A 115 16.14 4.88 -7.51
C ASP A 115 15.34 4.58 -6.24
N ARG A 116 14.20 5.26 -6.06
CA ARG A 116 13.27 4.99 -4.96
C ARG A 116 12.75 3.56 -5.02
N TYR A 117 12.34 3.10 -6.19
CA TYR A 117 11.84 1.73 -6.39
C TYR A 117 12.93 0.67 -6.15
N THR A 118 14.13 0.87 -6.68
CA THR A 118 15.27 -0.05 -6.49
C THR A 118 15.67 -0.13 -5.00
N LYS A 119 15.63 0.99 -4.28
CA LYS A 119 15.84 0.99 -2.82
C LYS A 119 14.77 0.21 -2.08
N ILE A 120 13.50 0.30 -2.50
CA ILE A 120 12.41 -0.52 -1.95
C ILE A 120 12.70 -2.01 -2.15
N LEU A 121 13.10 -2.42 -3.36
CA LEU A 121 13.45 -3.81 -3.65
C LEU A 121 14.64 -4.31 -2.81
N GLN A 122 15.68 -3.48 -2.63
CA GLN A 122 16.83 -3.82 -1.78
C GLN A 122 16.41 -4.06 -0.33
N ILE A 123 15.61 -3.14 0.24
CA ILE A 123 15.09 -3.26 1.61
C ILE A 123 14.22 -4.51 1.74
N GLN A 124 13.38 -4.83 0.75
CA GLN A 124 12.57 -6.04 0.76
C GLN A 124 13.43 -7.30 0.71
N ALA A 125 14.45 -7.34 -0.15
CA ALA A 125 15.37 -8.47 -0.25
C ALA A 125 16.18 -8.67 1.05
N GLU A 126 16.65 -7.58 1.67
CA GLU A 126 17.35 -7.62 2.96
C GLU A 126 16.41 -8.10 4.08
N ASN A 127 15.20 -7.55 4.15
CA ASN A 127 14.21 -8.00 5.14
C ASN A 127 13.85 -9.48 4.96
N ALA A 128 13.67 -9.95 3.72
CA ALA A 128 13.39 -11.35 3.43
C ALA A 128 14.53 -12.27 3.90
N LYS A 129 15.79 -11.92 3.63
CA LYS A 129 16.96 -12.67 4.12
C LYS A 129 17.02 -12.72 5.65
N ASN A 130 16.77 -11.57 6.29
CA ASN A 130 16.88 -11.42 7.73
C ASN A 130 15.67 -12.00 8.50
N THR A 131 14.56 -12.34 7.81
CA THR A 131 13.35 -12.87 8.44
C THR A 131 13.62 -14.20 9.15
N ALA A 132 14.37 -15.10 8.50
CA ALA A 132 14.70 -16.41 9.07
C ALA A 132 15.63 -16.32 10.29
N GLU A 133 16.49 -15.30 10.35
CA GLU A 133 17.34 -15.04 11.52
C GLU A 133 16.54 -14.40 12.66
N ARG A 134 15.64 -13.46 12.36
CA ARG A 134 14.74 -12.85 13.35
C ARG A 134 13.84 -13.89 14.02
N LEU A 135 13.30 -14.84 13.25
CA LEU A 135 12.48 -15.94 13.77
C LEU A 135 13.24 -16.91 14.69
N LYS A 136 14.57 -16.99 14.57
CA LYS A 136 15.42 -17.82 15.45
C LYS A 136 15.76 -17.13 16.77
N ARG A 137 15.68 -15.80 16.82
CA ARG A 137 15.97 -15.04 18.03
C ARG A 137 14.76 -15.10 18.96
N ILE A 138 14.97 -15.63 20.17
CA ILE A 138 13.96 -15.56 21.22
C ILE A 138 13.91 -14.12 21.72
N LEU A 139 12.72 -13.52 21.64
CA LEU A 139 12.44 -12.16 22.10
C LEU A 139 11.88 -12.21 23.51
N THR A 140 12.39 -11.35 24.39
CA THR A 140 11.81 -11.16 25.71
C THR A 140 10.69 -10.12 25.67
N THR A 141 9.80 -10.20 26.64
CA THR A 141 8.70 -9.24 26.81
C THR A 141 9.21 -7.82 27.00
N GLU A 142 10.31 -7.65 27.73
CA GLU A 142 10.93 -6.35 27.99
C GLU A 142 11.50 -5.72 26.71
N GLU A 143 12.08 -6.53 25.82
CA GLU A 143 12.60 -6.05 24.52
C GLU A 143 11.47 -5.57 23.59
N ALA A 144 10.35 -6.30 23.58
CA ALA A 144 9.19 -5.99 22.76
C ALA A 144 8.41 -4.78 23.28
N GLN A 145 8.37 -4.60 24.61
CA GLN A 145 7.57 -3.58 25.27
C GLN A 145 7.93 -2.16 24.85
N CYS A 146 6.95 -1.25 24.91
CA CYS A 146 7.17 0.17 24.69
C CYS A 146 6.31 1.03 25.61
N SER A 147 6.81 2.22 25.95
CA SER A 147 6.16 3.15 26.88
C SER A 147 4.71 3.49 26.50
N ILE A 148 4.43 3.62 25.20
CA ILE A 148 3.08 3.93 24.71
C ILE A 148 2.09 2.80 25.05
N ASN A 149 2.52 1.54 24.93
CA ASN A 149 1.68 0.39 25.23
C ASN A 149 1.50 0.23 26.75
N GLU A 150 2.56 0.44 27.54
CA GLU A 150 2.51 0.36 29.02
C GLU A 150 1.56 1.40 29.63
N GLN A 151 1.53 2.61 29.07
CA GLN A 151 0.70 3.71 29.57
C GLN A 151 -0.80 3.56 29.24
N LYS A 152 -1.20 2.52 28.50
CA LYS A 152 -2.62 2.28 28.19
C LYS A 152 -3.37 1.81 29.45
N PRO A 153 -4.56 2.35 29.74
CA PRO A 153 -5.33 1.94 30.91
C PRO A 153 -5.91 0.52 30.81
N ILE A 154 -6.09 -0.02 29.61
CA ILE A 154 -6.70 -1.33 29.37
C ILE A 154 -5.76 -2.14 28.48
N HIS A 155 -5.57 -3.42 28.76
CA HIS A 155 -4.81 -4.32 27.88
C HIS A 155 -5.62 -5.58 27.56
N VAL A 156 -5.54 -6.02 26.31
CA VAL A 156 -6.17 -7.25 25.83
C VAL A 156 -5.14 -8.17 25.17
N ARG A 157 -5.43 -9.47 25.11
CA ARG A 157 -4.54 -10.43 24.43
C ARG A 157 -4.59 -10.22 22.92
N ILE A 158 -3.45 -10.34 22.23
CA ILE A 158 -3.36 -10.15 20.77
C ILE A 158 -4.34 -11.07 20.04
N ASN A 159 -4.31 -12.38 20.32
CA ASN A 159 -5.24 -13.34 19.73
C ASN A 159 -6.73 -13.04 19.99
N SER A 160 -7.09 -12.32 21.07
CA SER A 160 -8.50 -11.94 21.33
C SER A 160 -9.01 -10.82 20.42
N THR A 161 -8.11 -10.15 19.69
CA THR A 161 -8.46 -9.11 18.69
C THR A 161 -8.73 -9.69 17.31
N LYS A 162 -8.47 -11.00 17.11
CA LYS A 162 -8.57 -11.65 15.81
C LYS A 162 -10.01 -11.71 15.33
N VAL A 163 -10.23 -11.29 14.09
CA VAL A 163 -11.47 -11.51 13.35
C VAL A 163 -11.20 -12.40 12.15
N GLU A 164 -12.17 -13.25 11.81
CA GLU A 164 -12.07 -14.22 10.72
C GLU A 164 -13.25 -14.07 9.77
N ALA A 165 -12.99 -14.24 8.47
CA ALA A 165 -14.03 -14.28 7.45
C ALA A 165 -13.68 -15.30 6.35
N ASN A 166 -14.71 -15.93 5.81
CA ASN A 166 -14.58 -16.89 4.71
C ASN A 166 -15.31 -16.35 3.47
N ARG A 167 -14.73 -16.56 2.29
CA ARG A 167 -15.32 -16.12 1.01
C ARG A 167 -14.91 -17.05 -0.13
N ILE A 168 -15.86 -17.28 -1.03
CA ILE A 168 -15.59 -17.76 -2.39
C ILE A 168 -15.64 -16.58 -3.35
N PHE A 169 -14.77 -16.59 -4.37
CA PHE A 169 -14.73 -15.53 -5.36
C PHE A 169 -15.51 -15.94 -6.62
N PHE A 170 -16.41 -15.04 -7.05
CA PHE A 170 -17.15 -15.24 -8.29
C PHE A 170 -16.33 -14.83 -9.52
N THR A 171 -16.80 -15.23 -10.69
CA THR A 171 -16.13 -14.94 -11.98
C THR A 171 -15.94 -13.45 -12.24
N SER A 172 -16.79 -12.58 -11.69
CA SER A 172 -16.64 -11.12 -11.77
C SER A 172 -15.39 -10.59 -11.07
N CYS A 173 -14.82 -11.36 -10.13
CA CYS A 173 -13.60 -11.02 -9.41
C CYS A 173 -12.33 -11.49 -10.14
N MET A 174 -12.46 -12.24 -11.24
CA MET A 174 -11.35 -12.87 -11.95
C MET A 174 -10.75 -11.93 -13.00
N ASN A 175 -9.45 -12.11 -13.23
CA ASN A 175 -8.70 -11.44 -14.29
C ASN A 175 -8.57 -12.35 -15.52
N ASN A 176 -7.92 -11.85 -16.57
CA ASN A 176 -7.70 -12.58 -17.81
C ASN A 176 -6.78 -13.81 -17.68
N ASN A 177 -6.19 -14.02 -16.51
CA ASN A 177 -5.32 -15.15 -16.17
C ASN A 177 -6.10 -16.26 -15.45
N ASN A 178 -7.43 -16.13 -15.36
CA ASN A 178 -8.31 -17.01 -14.58
C ASN A 178 -7.96 -17.09 -13.08
N THR A 179 -7.37 -16.02 -12.53
CA THR A 179 -7.11 -15.86 -11.10
C THR A 179 -7.83 -14.64 -10.56
N VAL A 180 -8.03 -14.56 -9.25
CA VAL A 180 -8.65 -13.39 -8.62
C VAL A 180 -7.75 -12.17 -8.81
N PHE A 181 -8.35 -11.03 -9.13
CA PHE A 181 -7.64 -9.77 -9.30
C PHE A 181 -7.00 -9.33 -7.96
N GLY A 182 -5.73 -8.91 -7.97
CA GLY A 182 -5.02 -8.52 -6.74
C GLY A 182 -5.71 -7.37 -6.02
N GLY A 183 -6.28 -6.43 -6.79
CA GLY A 183 -7.12 -5.35 -6.31
C GLY A 183 -8.36 -5.79 -5.53
N GLU A 184 -8.99 -6.90 -5.91
CA GLU A 184 -10.15 -7.45 -5.20
C GLU A 184 -9.72 -8.06 -3.85
N LEU A 185 -8.60 -8.79 -3.84
CA LEU A 185 -8.04 -9.36 -2.61
C LEU A 185 -7.65 -8.23 -1.64
N MET A 186 -6.93 -7.22 -2.11
CA MET A 186 -6.54 -6.07 -1.29
C MET A 186 -7.75 -5.29 -0.75
N ALA A 187 -8.79 -5.09 -1.55
CA ALA A 187 -10.01 -4.43 -1.09
C ALA A 187 -10.71 -5.22 0.01
N TRP A 188 -10.79 -6.55 -0.13
CA TRP A 188 -11.38 -7.41 0.90
C TRP A 188 -10.54 -7.43 2.19
N MET A 189 -9.22 -7.47 2.06
CA MET A 189 -8.27 -7.39 3.18
C MET A 189 -8.40 -6.07 3.94
N GLU A 190 -8.46 -4.93 3.24
CA GLU A 190 -8.58 -3.61 3.85
C GLU A 190 -9.90 -3.47 4.62
N GLN A 191 -11.01 -3.92 4.05
CA GLN A 191 -12.32 -3.88 4.71
C GLN A 191 -12.32 -4.65 6.04
N HIS A 192 -11.66 -5.81 6.07
CA HIS A 192 -11.56 -6.64 7.27
C HIS A 192 -10.56 -6.07 8.28
N ALA A 193 -9.48 -5.44 7.81
CA ALA A 193 -8.58 -4.70 8.70
C ALA A 193 -9.32 -3.57 9.42
N VAL A 194 -10.09 -2.76 8.68
CA VAL A 194 -10.92 -1.70 9.24
C VAL A 194 -11.95 -2.27 10.20
N HIS A 195 -12.64 -3.36 9.84
CA HIS A 195 -13.59 -4.02 10.74
C HIS A 195 -12.91 -4.47 12.04
N CYS A 196 -11.77 -5.14 11.97
CA CYS A 196 -10.95 -5.54 13.13
C CYS A 196 -10.61 -4.32 14.01
N GLY A 197 -10.12 -3.23 13.42
CA GLY A 197 -9.80 -1.99 14.15
C GLY A 197 -11.02 -1.33 14.81
N ARG A 198 -12.19 -1.39 14.17
CA ARG A 198 -13.46 -0.89 14.75
C ARG A 198 -13.91 -1.74 15.93
N MET A 199 -13.83 -3.07 15.82
CA MET A 199 -14.16 -3.99 16.91
C MET A 199 -13.19 -3.82 18.08
N PHE A 200 -11.90 -3.64 17.80
CA PHE A 200 -10.87 -3.41 18.81
C PHE A 200 -11.08 -2.10 19.58
N THR A 201 -11.44 -1.02 18.89
CA THR A 201 -11.61 0.31 19.52
C THR A 201 -13.01 0.60 20.06
N GLY A 202 -14.02 -0.14 19.59
CA GLY A 202 -15.42 0.23 19.79
C GLY A 202 -15.83 1.50 19.02
N ASN A 203 -15.01 1.98 18.08
CA ASN A 203 -15.25 3.21 17.35
C ASN A 203 -15.49 2.95 15.87
N ARG A 204 -16.55 3.55 15.30
CA ARG A 204 -16.86 3.46 13.87
C ARG A 204 -15.94 4.30 12.98
N HIS A 205 -15.31 5.35 13.51
CA HIS A 205 -14.47 6.31 12.79
C HIS A 205 -13.00 5.86 12.69
N VAL A 206 -12.79 4.59 12.36
CA VAL A 206 -11.48 4.02 12.06
C VAL A 206 -11.29 3.96 10.55
N PHE A 207 -10.17 4.49 10.06
CA PHE A 207 -9.88 4.61 8.64
C PHE A 207 -8.45 4.20 8.30
N THR A 208 -8.24 3.64 7.11
CA THR A 208 -6.92 3.30 6.60
C THR A 208 -6.16 4.54 6.15
N ILE A 209 -4.92 4.72 6.64
CA ILE A 209 -4.03 5.83 6.25
C ILE A 209 -2.79 5.37 5.51
N GLY A 210 -2.51 4.07 5.51
CA GLY A 210 -1.41 3.48 4.78
C GLY A 210 -1.49 1.97 4.77
N MET A 211 -0.80 1.37 3.80
CA MET A 211 -0.66 -0.06 3.67
C MET A 211 0.82 -0.39 3.52
N HIS A 212 1.31 -1.32 4.35
CA HIS A 212 2.65 -1.85 4.21
C HIS A 212 2.73 -2.87 3.07
N SER A 213 3.93 -3.31 2.75
CA SER A 213 4.18 -4.17 1.58
C SER A 213 3.26 -5.40 1.57
N VAL A 214 2.51 -5.57 0.49
CA VAL A 214 1.72 -6.77 0.20
C VAL A 214 2.48 -7.59 -0.84
N ALA A 215 2.54 -8.90 -0.63
CA ALA A 215 3.09 -9.84 -1.60
C ALA A 215 2.01 -10.87 -1.97
N PHE A 216 2.05 -11.32 -3.23
CA PHE A 216 1.13 -12.31 -3.80
C PHE A 216 1.92 -13.57 -4.21
N PRO A 217 2.44 -14.36 -3.25
CA PRO A 217 3.22 -15.56 -3.54
C PRO A 217 2.45 -16.64 -4.29
N GLU A 218 1.14 -16.77 -4.05
CA GLU A 218 0.30 -17.81 -4.65
C GLU A 218 -0.96 -17.20 -5.29
N PRO A 219 -1.36 -17.67 -6.49
CA PRO A 219 -2.61 -17.26 -7.08
C PRO A 219 -3.81 -17.80 -6.29
N VAL A 220 -4.90 -17.03 -6.30
CA VAL A 220 -6.21 -17.43 -5.79
C VAL A 220 -7.11 -17.76 -6.98
N PHE A 221 -7.73 -18.93 -6.97
CA PHE A 221 -8.68 -19.37 -7.99
C PHE A 221 -10.12 -19.24 -7.49
N ALA A 222 -11.08 -19.13 -8.40
CA ALA A 222 -12.50 -19.03 -8.04
C ALA A 222 -13.05 -20.27 -7.31
N THR A 223 -12.38 -21.41 -7.45
CA THR A 223 -12.74 -22.66 -6.77
C THR A 223 -12.17 -22.79 -5.37
N ASP A 224 -11.28 -21.88 -4.96
CA ASP A 224 -10.63 -21.95 -3.66
C ASP A 224 -11.59 -21.50 -2.56
N TRP A 225 -11.52 -22.18 -1.41
CA TRP A 225 -12.14 -21.69 -0.19
C TRP A 225 -11.15 -20.76 0.51
N VAL A 226 -11.48 -19.46 0.57
CA VAL A 226 -10.53 -18.45 1.06
C VAL A 226 -10.93 -17.99 2.45
N THR A 227 -10.00 -18.12 3.39
CA THR A 227 -10.11 -17.64 4.77
C THR A 227 -9.21 -16.42 4.95
N LEU A 228 -9.75 -15.39 5.59
CA LEU A 228 -9.06 -14.16 5.92
C LEU A 228 -9.04 -14.04 7.45
N GLU A 229 -7.86 -13.84 8.01
CA GLU A 229 -7.65 -13.56 9.44
C GLU A 229 -7.04 -12.17 9.60
N ALA A 230 -7.69 -11.29 10.37
CA ALA A 230 -7.18 -9.96 10.68
C ALA A 230 -6.96 -9.80 12.20
N THR A 231 -5.78 -9.33 12.61
CA THR A 231 -5.37 -9.23 14.02
C THR A 231 -4.65 -7.90 14.29
N VAL A 232 -4.97 -7.23 15.40
CA VAL A 232 -4.26 -6.03 15.83
C VAL A 232 -2.90 -6.43 16.38
N ILE A 233 -1.82 -6.01 15.72
CA ILE A 233 -0.45 -6.39 16.08
C ILE A 233 0.34 -5.27 16.76
N TYR A 234 -0.08 -4.01 16.62
CA TYR A 234 0.59 -2.88 17.25
C TYR A 234 -0.35 -1.70 17.46
N VAL A 235 -0.25 -1.02 18.61
CA VAL A 235 -1.13 0.09 18.97
C VAL A 235 -0.32 1.29 19.47
N ARG A 236 -0.71 2.49 19.03
CA ARG A 236 -0.14 3.77 19.45
C ARG A 236 -1.17 4.64 20.16
N ASN A 237 -0.88 5.94 20.28
CA ASN A 237 -1.81 6.92 20.84
C ASN A 237 -3.10 6.99 20.01
N THR A 238 -3.02 7.16 18.69
CA THR A 238 -4.20 7.38 17.84
C THR A 238 -4.24 6.50 16.59
N THR A 239 -3.25 5.63 16.42
CA THR A 239 -3.14 4.72 15.27
C THR A 239 -2.91 3.30 15.76
N MET A 240 -3.25 2.33 14.92
CA MET A 240 -2.96 0.92 15.14
C MET A 240 -2.54 0.27 13.82
N GLU A 241 -1.81 -0.83 13.92
CA GLU A 241 -1.46 -1.67 12.78
C GLU A 241 -2.18 -3.01 12.90
N VAL A 242 -2.86 -3.39 11.82
CA VAL A 242 -3.61 -4.65 11.72
C VAL A 242 -2.95 -5.52 10.67
N ASP A 243 -2.54 -6.71 11.07
CA ASP A 243 -2.05 -7.74 10.16
C ASP A 243 -3.21 -8.54 9.60
N VAL A 244 -3.18 -8.80 8.30
CA VAL A 244 -4.19 -9.56 7.58
C VAL A 244 -3.52 -10.67 6.80
N VAL A 245 -3.90 -11.90 7.09
CA VAL A 245 -3.40 -13.11 6.42
C VAL A 245 -4.54 -13.72 5.62
N LEU A 246 -4.27 -13.99 4.34
CA LEU A 246 -5.19 -14.68 3.45
C LEU A 246 -4.69 -16.10 3.21
N LYS A 247 -5.54 -17.08 3.46
CA LYS A 247 -5.29 -18.50 3.26
C LYS A 247 -6.27 -19.05 2.23
N ALA A 248 -5.79 -19.86 1.30
CA ALA A 248 -6.64 -20.59 0.37
C ALA A 248 -6.54 -22.08 0.67
N GLU A 249 -7.68 -22.70 0.93
CA GLU A 249 -7.83 -24.14 0.97
C GLU A 249 -8.16 -24.65 -0.43
N ARG A 250 -7.33 -25.57 -0.92
CA ARG A 250 -7.45 -26.20 -2.23
C ARG A 250 -8.05 -27.61 -2.11
N LYS A 251 -8.51 -28.16 -3.23
CA LYS A 251 -9.20 -29.46 -3.30
C LYS A 251 -8.39 -30.65 -2.78
N ASP A 252 -7.08 -30.51 -2.67
CA ASP A 252 -6.15 -31.50 -2.10
C ASP A 252 -5.97 -31.34 -0.57
N THR A 253 -6.86 -30.58 0.08
CA THR A 253 -6.81 -30.18 1.50
C THR A 253 -5.55 -29.40 1.89
N SER A 254 -4.76 -28.94 0.90
CA SER A 254 -3.63 -28.04 1.18
C SER A 254 -4.16 -26.66 1.53
N THR A 255 -3.65 -26.09 2.62
CA THR A 255 -3.87 -24.69 2.98
C THR A 255 -2.61 -23.92 2.68
N VAL A 256 -2.69 -22.96 1.77
CA VAL A 256 -1.56 -22.10 1.40
C VAL A 256 -1.84 -20.66 1.81
N ILE A 257 -0.82 -19.97 2.32
CA ILE A 257 -0.90 -18.52 2.54
C ILE A 257 -0.73 -17.85 1.19
N THR A 258 -1.79 -17.21 0.71
CA THR A 258 -1.78 -16.56 -0.61
C THR A 258 -1.32 -15.13 -0.53
N ASN A 259 -1.66 -14.44 0.54
CA ASN A 259 -1.35 -13.03 0.72
C ASN A 259 -1.16 -12.72 2.21
N ARG A 260 -0.29 -11.76 2.49
CA ARG A 260 -0.18 -11.14 3.81
C ARG A 260 0.04 -9.65 3.65
N ALA A 261 -0.70 -8.86 4.40
CA ALA A 261 -0.61 -7.41 4.37
C ALA A 261 -0.75 -6.85 5.78
N SER A 262 -0.12 -5.71 6.05
CA SER A 262 -0.36 -4.97 7.29
C SER A 262 -0.91 -3.58 6.96
N PHE A 263 -2.02 -3.21 7.58
CA PHE A 263 -2.73 -1.95 7.36
C PHE A 263 -2.53 -1.02 8.55
N LEU A 264 -2.16 0.22 8.26
CA LEU A 264 -2.06 1.28 9.26
C LEU A 264 -3.39 2.02 9.32
N LEU A 265 -4.06 1.93 10.46
CA LEU A 265 -5.35 2.54 10.71
C LEU A 265 -5.22 3.73 11.66
N ILE A 266 -6.04 4.75 11.45
CA ILE A 266 -6.20 5.90 12.33
C ILE A 266 -7.56 5.86 13.01
N ASN A 267 -7.58 6.15 14.31
CA ASN A 267 -8.78 6.31 15.10
C ASN A 267 -9.14 7.80 15.17
N ASN A 268 -10.31 8.18 14.68
CA ASN A 268 -10.80 9.55 14.67
C ASN A 268 -12.09 9.70 15.50
N ASP A 269 -12.48 10.93 15.85
CA ASP A 269 -13.79 11.25 16.41
C ASP A 269 -14.84 11.54 15.31
N ASP A 270 -16.07 11.86 15.71
CA ASP A 270 -17.17 12.18 14.78
C ASP A 270 -16.90 13.40 13.88
N ILE A 271 -15.97 14.28 14.28
CA ILE A 271 -15.60 15.49 13.54
C ILE A 271 -14.27 15.33 12.76
N GLY A 272 -13.73 14.11 12.72
CA GLY A 272 -12.53 13.77 11.95
C GLY A 272 -11.19 14.11 12.60
N ARG A 273 -11.17 14.48 13.88
CA ARG A 273 -9.92 14.70 14.64
C ARG A 273 -9.41 13.38 15.21
N LYS A 274 -8.10 13.27 15.39
CA LYS A 274 -7.46 12.07 15.93
C LYS A 274 -7.95 11.81 17.36
N CYS A 275 -8.44 10.61 17.61
CA CYS A 275 -8.95 10.16 18.90
C CYS A 275 -8.00 9.14 19.53
N SER A 276 -7.75 9.27 20.84
CA SER A 276 -6.87 8.36 21.57
C SER A 276 -7.46 6.95 21.65
N ILE A 277 -6.63 5.94 21.50
CA ILE A 277 -6.97 4.53 21.67
C ILE A 277 -6.56 4.14 23.11
N PRO A 278 -7.49 3.87 24.04
CA PRO A 278 -7.15 3.56 25.43
C PRO A 278 -6.70 2.11 25.66
N ILE A 279 -6.72 1.27 24.61
CA ILE A 279 -6.47 -0.17 24.70
C ILE A 279 -5.06 -0.46 24.20
N GLY A 280 -4.28 -1.19 25.00
CA GLY A 280 -2.98 -1.76 24.65
C GLY A 280 -3.06 -3.27 24.48
N LEU A 281 -1.91 -3.86 24.17
CA LEU A 281 -1.76 -5.30 23.95
C LEU A 281 -0.98 -5.92 25.11
N VAL A 282 -1.49 -7.04 25.64
CA VAL A 282 -0.79 -7.86 26.63
C VAL A 282 0.34 -8.59 25.92
N LEU A 283 1.58 -8.22 26.24
CA LEU A 283 2.78 -8.88 25.72
C LEU A 283 3.24 -10.04 26.62
N ASN A 284 2.92 -9.97 27.92
CA ASN A 284 3.25 -11.03 28.86
C ASN A 284 2.43 -12.29 28.57
N GLY A 285 3.12 -13.38 28.20
CA GLY A 285 2.49 -14.62 27.77
C GLY A 285 2.04 -14.64 26.31
N ALA A 286 2.42 -13.64 25.51
CA ALA A 286 2.30 -13.68 24.06
C ALA A 286 3.25 -14.74 23.47
N THR A 287 2.87 -15.33 22.34
CA THR A 287 3.73 -16.26 21.62
C THR A 287 4.93 -15.53 21.02
N GLN A 288 6.00 -16.26 20.69
CA GLN A 288 7.17 -15.67 20.02
C GLN A 288 6.80 -15.01 18.68
N GLU A 289 5.85 -15.61 17.95
CA GLU A 289 5.33 -15.04 16.71
C GLU A 289 4.58 -13.72 16.95
N GLU A 290 3.73 -13.64 17.98
CA GLU A 290 3.03 -12.42 18.35
C GLU A 290 4.00 -11.30 18.77
N LEU A 291 5.02 -11.62 19.58
CA LEU A 291 6.06 -10.67 19.99
C LEU A 291 6.86 -10.16 18.79
N GLN A 292 7.20 -11.05 17.87
CA GLN A 292 7.93 -10.68 16.66
C GLN A 292 7.10 -9.76 15.77
N HIS A 293 5.83 -10.08 15.50
CA HIS A 293 4.96 -9.22 14.71
C HIS A 293 4.78 -7.84 15.35
N PHE A 294 4.63 -7.77 16.68
CA PHE A 294 4.57 -6.50 17.41
C PHE A 294 5.87 -5.68 17.22
N MET A 295 7.03 -6.31 17.36
CA MET A 295 8.32 -5.65 17.20
C MET A 295 8.56 -5.18 15.76
N GLU A 296 8.20 -6.00 14.77
CA GLU A 296 8.32 -5.64 13.36
C GLU A 296 7.43 -4.45 13.01
N ALA A 297 6.17 -4.46 13.44
CA ALA A 297 5.27 -3.31 13.30
C ALA A 297 5.82 -2.04 13.99
N ARG A 298 6.38 -2.19 15.20
CA ARG A 298 7.03 -1.08 15.91
C ARG A 298 8.19 -0.49 15.11
N VAL A 299 9.04 -1.33 14.50
CA VAL A 299 10.14 -0.91 13.64
C VAL A 299 9.63 -0.25 12.36
N ARG A 300 8.66 -0.88 11.67
CA ARG A 300 8.00 -0.33 10.48
C ARG A 300 7.46 1.07 10.73
N ASN A 301 6.72 1.25 11.82
CA ASN A 301 6.18 2.55 12.19
C ASN A 301 7.29 3.61 12.42
N ARG A 302 8.42 3.26 13.06
CA ARG A 302 9.55 4.20 13.21
C ARG A 302 10.08 4.66 11.85
N CYS A 303 10.25 3.73 10.91
CA CYS A 303 10.68 4.04 9.55
C CYS A 303 9.63 4.85 8.77
N SER A 304 8.35 4.51 8.89
CA SER A 304 7.25 5.20 8.21
C SER A 304 7.03 6.62 8.70
N VAL A 305 7.23 6.92 9.99
CA VAL A 305 7.19 8.31 10.50
C VAL A 305 8.25 9.16 9.80
N ALA A 306 9.49 8.68 9.73
CA ALA A 306 10.57 9.39 9.04
C ALA A 306 10.27 9.61 7.54
N HIS A 307 9.70 8.60 6.87
CA HIS A 307 9.34 8.70 5.45
C HIS A 307 8.16 9.66 5.21
N ARG A 308 7.16 9.64 6.10
CA ARG A 308 5.98 10.52 6.04
C ARG A 308 6.37 11.98 6.24
N ASP A 309 7.24 12.27 7.21
CA ASP A 309 7.70 13.63 7.49
C ASP A 309 8.52 14.18 6.30
N ALA A 310 9.32 13.32 5.65
CA ALA A 310 10.00 13.67 4.39
C ALA A 310 9.02 13.91 3.23
N PHE A 311 7.98 13.09 3.08
CA PHE A 311 6.97 13.23 2.02
C PHE A 311 6.13 14.52 2.17
N TYR A 312 5.60 14.81 3.36
CA TYR A 312 4.88 16.08 3.60
C TYR A 312 5.82 17.29 3.57
N GLY A 313 7.08 17.14 3.98
CA GLY A 313 8.13 18.15 3.84
C GLY A 313 8.41 18.50 2.37
N ALA A 314 8.53 17.50 1.50
CA ALA A 314 8.73 17.71 0.07
C ALA A 314 7.50 18.33 -0.62
N ASN A 315 6.28 17.92 -0.26
CA ASN A 315 5.04 18.49 -0.80
C ASN A 315 4.71 19.90 -0.29
N SER A 316 5.43 20.42 0.73
CA SER A 316 5.37 21.85 1.09
C SER A 316 6.13 22.75 0.10
N ARG A 317 6.97 22.18 -0.76
CA ARG A 317 7.45 22.84 -1.98
C ARG A 317 6.37 22.73 -3.04
N THR A 318 5.30 23.50 -2.86
CA THR A 318 4.47 23.88 -4.00
C THR A 318 5.37 24.70 -4.91
N GLY A 319 5.78 24.12 -6.04
CA GLY A 319 6.32 24.92 -7.12
C GLY A 319 5.23 25.93 -7.51
N THR A 320 5.42 27.18 -7.14
CA THR A 320 4.61 28.27 -7.68
C THR A 320 4.92 28.34 -9.16
N THR A 321 4.02 27.80 -9.99
CA THR A 321 4.01 28.14 -11.41
C THR A 321 3.59 29.61 -11.49
N ASN A 322 4.57 30.51 -11.42
CA ASN A 322 4.36 31.89 -11.80
C ASN A 322 4.15 31.91 -13.32
N LEU A 323 2.88 31.98 -13.73
CA LEU A 323 2.53 32.42 -15.07
C LEU A 323 3.05 33.86 -15.22
N GLN A 324 4.16 34.04 -15.95
CA GLN A 324 4.56 35.35 -16.43
C GLN A 324 3.49 35.81 -17.42
N VAL A 325 2.55 36.61 -16.93
CA VAL A 325 1.70 37.41 -17.81
C VAL A 325 2.56 38.55 -18.32
N ASP A 326 2.98 38.42 -19.57
CA ASP A 326 3.77 39.40 -20.29
C ASP A 326 2.96 40.70 -20.41
N LYS A 327 3.12 41.63 -19.46
CA LYS A 327 2.55 42.98 -19.57
C LYS A 327 3.41 43.82 -20.50
N LYS A 328 3.32 43.53 -21.80
CA LYS A 328 3.63 44.51 -22.84
C LYS A 328 2.36 45.26 -23.20
N GLY A 329 2.29 46.52 -22.80
CA GLY A 329 1.39 47.50 -23.41
C GLY A 329 0.43 48.16 -22.44
N GLU A 330 0.89 49.19 -21.75
CA GLU A 330 0.15 50.39 -21.32
C GLU A 330 1.22 51.27 -20.65
N GLY A 331 1.71 52.35 -21.26
CA GLY A 331 0.93 53.51 -21.68
C GLY A 331 1.37 54.68 -20.80
N LYS A 332 2.29 55.50 -21.33
CA LYS A 332 2.82 56.74 -20.72
C LYS A 332 1.75 57.62 -20.07
N ARG A 333 1.95 58.01 -18.81
CA ARG A 333 1.56 59.31 -18.21
C ARG A 333 2.65 59.66 -17.18
N VAL A 334 3.62 60.54 -17.49
CA VAL A 334 3.62 61.99 -17.20
C VAL A 334 2.92 62.27 -15.86
N GLY A 335 3.54 62.72 -14.77
CA GLY A 335 4.71 63.57 -14.59
C GLY A 335 4.28 64.74 -13.67
N LYS A 336 4.99 64.90 -12.55
CA LYS A 336 5.01 66.04 -11.59
C LYS A 336 3.81 66.25 -10.64
N ARG A 337 4.11 66.22 -9.34
CA ARG A 337 3.97 67.38 -8.43
C ARG A 337 4.97 67.25 -7.28
N GLU A 338 5.92 68.17 -7.25
CA GLU A 338 6.64 68.60 -6.04
C GLU A 338 5.78 69.66 -5.34
N GLU A 339 5.95 69.71 -4.02
CA GLU A 339 5.40 70.65 -3.02
C GLU A 339 3.93 70.49 -2.59
#